data_AF-A0A7J6IM07-F1
#
_entry.id   AF-A0A7J6IM07-F1
#
_cell.length_a   1.000
_cell.length_b   1.000
_cell.length_c   1.000
_cell.angle_alpha   90.00
_cell.angle_beta   90.00
_cell.angle_gamma   90.00
#
_symmetry.space_group_name_H-M   'P 1'
#
loop_
_entity.id
_entity.type
_entity.pdbx_description
1 polymer ?
#
loop_
_entity_poly.entity_id
_entity_poly.type
_entity_poly.pdbx_seq_one_letter_code
_entity_poly.pdbx_strand_id
1 'polypeptide(L)'
;MFQHYVQVVVPEMLSQCPVLNYMGKHNDHVRNNWVLLSSADTDFLKGFLLAACRHLSTVKSEKEYAEIAILYKLRYIQDLRRTILSDGPSSRREAVTRALVLAFDDIMIQDISMASNHVLGAINIIQAAGGSQVLGLSDLVRYILYNCVHAKRLLDWMPVLD
;
A
#
# COMPACT_ATOMS: atom_id res chain seq x y z
N MET A 1 1.57 4.81 17.86
CA MET A 1 1.18 4.40 16.49
C MET A 1 2.38 4.06 15.61
N PHE A 2 3.29 4.99 15.28
CA PHE A 2 4.44 4.65 14.39
C PHE A 2 5.38 3.59 15.00
N GLN A 3 5.74 3.72 16.29
CA GLN A 3 6.50 2.68 16.99
C GLN A 3 5.78 1.32 16.95
N HIS A 4 4.46 1.30 17.21
CA HIS A 4 3.63 0.09 17.14
C HIS A 4 3.64 -0.54 15.75
N TYR A 5 3.57 0.29 14.70
CA TYR A 5 3.65 -0.18 13.32
C TYR A 5 4.98 -0.91 13.05
N VAL A 6 6.10 -0.30 13.40
CA VAL A 6 7.44 -0.85 13.15
C VAL A 6 7.71 -2.10 13.99
N GLN A 7 7.30 -2.10 15.27
CA GLN A 7 7.66 -3.16 16.22
C GLN A 7 6.69 -4.35 16.23
N VAL A 8 5.43 -4.14 15.82
CA VAL A 8 4.38 -5.17 15.93
C VAL A 8 3.76 -5.47 14.57
N VAL A 9 3.22 -4.45 13.91
CA VAL A 9 2.43 -4.65 12.69
C VAL A 9 3.26 -5.22 11.55
N VAL A 10 4.46 -4.68 11.31
CA VAL A 10 5.32 -5.14 10.21
C VAL A 10 5.81 -6.57 10.40
N PRO A 11 6.38 -6.97 11.56
CA PRO A 11 6.76 -8.37 11.78
C PRO A 11 5.59 -9.34 11.57
N GLU A 12 4.41 -9.03 12.10
CA GLU A 12 3.23 -9.87 11.93
C GLU A 12 2.81 -9.96 10.45
N MET A 13 2.73 -8.82 9.76
CA MET A 13 2.44 -8.75 8.33
C MET A 13 3.42 -9.57 7.48
N LEU A 14 4.73 -9.46 7.72
CA LEU A 14 5.74 -10.24 7.00
C LEU A 14 5.59 -11.76 7.24
N SER A 15 5.15 -12.14 8.44
CA SER A 15 4.93 -13.55 8.79
C SER A 15 3.64 -14.13 8.22
N GLN A 16 2.57 -13.33 8.12
CA GLN A 16 1.21 -13.80 7.82
C GLN A 16 0.73 -13.47 6.39
N CYS A 17 1.25 -12.42 5.76
CA CYS A 17 0.84 -12.00 4.42
C CYS A 17 1.85 -12.48 3.37
N PRO A 18 1.48 -13.39 2.46
CA PRO A 18 2.40 -13.89 1.43
C PRO A 18 2.93 -12.81 0.49
N VAL A 19 2.14 -11.76 0.24
CA VAL A 19 2.53 -10.59 -0.59
C VAL A 19 3.67 -9.83 0.09
N LEU A 20 3.60 -9.65 1.42
CA LEU A 20 4.60 -8.95 2.21
C LEU A 20 5.81 -9.83 2.56
N ASN A 21 5.63 -11.13 2.76
CA ASN A 21 6.73 -12.06 2.97
C ASN A 21 7.71 -12.07 1.78
N TYR A 22 7.18 -12.00 0.56
CA TYR A 22 7.99 -11.94 -0.66
C TYR A 22 8.82 -10.65 -0.76
N MET A 23 8.31 -9.55 -0.19
CA MET A 23 9.02 -8.26 -0.02
C MET A 23 10.27 -8.38 0.87
N GLY A 24 10.46 -9.49 1.58
CA GLY A 24 11.69 -9.75 2.35
C GLY A 24 12.80 -10.43 1.56
N LYS A 25 12.57 -10.89 0.31
CA LYS A 25 13.47 -11.88 -0.32
C LYS A 25 14.31 -11.37 -1.49
N HIS A 26 13.92 -10.26 -2.13
CA HIS A 26 14.47 -9.90 -3.45
C HIS A 26 15.22 -8.55 -3.53
N ASN A 27 15.29 -7.77 -2.45
CA ASN A 27 16.08 -6.54 -2.42
C ASN A 27 16.54 -6.23 -0.99
N ASP A 28 17.75 -6.66 -0.64
CA ASP A 28 18.32 -6.50 0.69
C ASP A 28 18.43 -5.03 1.11
N HIS A 29 18.70 -4.12 0.17
CA HIS A 29 18.78 -2.69 0.47
C HIS A 29 17.41 -2.13 0.85
N VAL A 30 16.38 -2.36 0.03
CA VAL A 30 15.01 -1.91 0.35
C VAL A 30 14.52 -2.61 1.61
N ARG A 31 14.75 -3.92 1.77
CA ARG A 31 14.38 -4.66 2.98
C ARG A 31 15.04 -4.11 4.25
N ASN A 32 16.30 -3.73 4.20
CA ASN A 32 16.99 -3.24 5.40
C ASN A 32 16.69 -1.77 5.69
N ASN A 33 16.23 -1.01 4.69
CA ASN A 33 16.01 0.44 4.80
C ASN A 33 14.55 0.86 4.58
N TRP A 34 13.60 -0.07 4.48
CA TRP A 34 12.23 0.24 4.05
C TRP A 34 11.58 1.29 4.94
N VAL A 35 11.79 1.24 6.27
CA VAL A 35 11.29 2.25 7.23
C VAL A 35 11.82 3.63 6.88
N LEU A 36 13.13 3.74 6.63
CA LEU A 36 13.76 5.01 6.28
C LEU A 36 13.26 5.53 4.93
N LEU A 37 13.29 4.68 3.90
CA LEU A 37 12.86 5.01 2.55
C LEU A 37 11.40 5.47 2.49
N SER A 38 10.55 4.80 3.26
CA SER A 38 9.12 5.13 3.33
C SER A 38 8.82 6.32 4.24
N SER A 39 9.64 6.57 5.26
CA SER A 39 9.49 7.74 6.13
C SER A 39 9.74 9.07 5.41
N ALA A 40 10.44 9.04 4.27
CA ALA A 40 10.62 10.21 3.42
C ALA A 40 9.37 10.56 2.59
N ASP A 41 8.38 9.66 2.53
CA ASP A 41 7.14 9.83 1.78
C ASP A 41 5.96 10.01 2.75
N THR A 42 5.29 11.15 2.65
CA THR A 42 4.18 11.48 3.56
C THR A 42 2.98 10.56 3.37
N ASP A 43 2.74 10.07 2.15
CA ASP A 43 1.66 9.13 1.87
C ASP A 43 1.99 7.75 2.43
N PHE A 44 3.25 7.33 2.53
CA PHE A 44 3.57 6.09 3.26
C PHE A 44 3.50 6.26 4.78
N LEU A 45 4.00 7.38 5.33
CA LEU A 45 3.92 7.65 6.77
C LEU A 45 2.48 7.61 7.30
N LYS A 46 1.57 8.29 6.61
CA LYS A 46 0.13 8.25 6.94
C LYS A 46 -0.42 6.82 6.80
N GLY A 47 0.08 6.05 5.84
CA GLY A 47 -0.29 4.65 5.58
C GLY A 47 0.09 3.72 6.72
N PHE A 48 1.22 3.99 7.36
CA PHE A 48 1.70 3.27 8.54
C PHE A 48 0.85 3.54 9.77
N LEU A 49 0.44 4.80 9.96
CA LEU A 49 -0.50 5.16 11.03
C LEU A 49 -1.86 4.51 10.79
N LEU A 50 -2.33 4.54 9.55
CA LEU A 50 -3.50 3.82 9.04
C LEU A 50 -3.44 2.33 9.42
N ALA A 51 -2.37 1.63 9.07
CA ALA A 51 -2.18 0.22 9.40
C ALA A 51 -2.07 -0.04 10.92
N ALA A 52 -1.39 0.83 11.67
CA ALA A 52 -1.34 0.74 13.13
C ALA A 52 -2.72 0.83 13.77
N CYS A 53 -3.56 1.79 13.33
CA CYS A 53 -4.91 1.92 13.83
C CYS A 53 -5.76 0.68 13.55
N ARG A 54 -5.62 0.07 12.36
CA ARG A 54 -6.31 -1.19 12.02
C ARG A 54 -5.94 -2.26 13.00
N HIS A 55 -4.65 -2.51 13.15
CA HIS A 55 -4.14 -3.55 14.02
C HIS A 55 -4.60 -3.36 15.47
N LEU A 56 -4.52 -2.13 15.99
CA LEU A 56 -5.01 -1.82 17.34
C LEU A 56 -6.52 -2.08 17.48
N SER A 57 -7.32 -1.67 16.49
CA SER A 57 -8.77 -1.89 16.55
C SER A 57 -9.18 -3.35 16.39
N THR A 58 -8.51 -4.14 15.52
CA THR A 58 -8.95 -5.49 15.16
C THR A 58 -8.30 -6.57 16.02
N VAL A 59 -7.03 -6.38 16.39
CA VAL A 59 -6.26 -7.37 17.17
C VAL A 59 -6.27 -7.04 18.66
N LYS A 60 -6.18 -5.76 19.02
CA LYS A 60 -6.22 -5.32 20.43
C LYS A 60 -7.62 -4.92 20.92
N SER A 61 -8.62 -4.91 20.02
CA SER A 61 -10.00 -4.51 20.33
C SER A 61 -10.14 -3.10 20.92
N GLU A 62 -9.16 -2.22 20.65
CA GLU A 62 -9.16 -0.82 21.05
C GLU A 62 -10.03 -0.01 20.07
N LYS A 63 -11.33 0.05 20.37
CA LYS A 63 -12.37 0.52 19.44
C LYS A 63 -12.18 1.97 18.99
N GLU A 64 -11.56 2.83 19.80
CA GLU A 64 -11.28 4.23 19.42
C GLU A 64 -10.42 4.34 18.15
N TYR A 65 -9.57 3.34 17.87
CA TYR A 65 -8.74 3.35 16.68
C TYR A 65 -9.49 2.96 15.41
N ALA A 66 -10.68 2.35 15.51
CA ALA A 66 -11.50 1.99 14.35
C ALA A 66 -12.00 3.23 13.61
N GLU A 67 -12.42 4.27 14.34
CA GLU A 67 -12.89 5.53 13.74
C GLU A 67 -11.74 6.30 13.10
N ILE A 68 -10.61 6.43 13.82
CA ILE A 68 -9.38 7.03 13.29
C ILE A 68 -8.96 6.31 12.02
N ALA A 69 -9.08 4.99 12.03
CA ALA A 69 -8.77 4.17 10.91
C ALA A 69 -9.60 4.53 9.66
N ILE A 70 -10.91 4.54 9.82
CA ILE A 70 -11.86 4.92 8.76
C ILE A 70 -11.55 6.31 8.21
N LEU A 71 -11.23 7.28 9.08
CA LEU A 71 -10.88 8.64 8.67
C LEU A 71 -9.64 8.68 7.78
N TYR A 72 -8.58 7.92 8.10
CA TYR A 72 -7.41 7.81 7.22
C TYR A 72 -7.80 7.27 5.85
N LYS A 73 -8.54 6.17 5.78
CA LYS A 73 -8.94 5.56 4.50
C LYS A 73 -9.80 6.49 3.66
N LEU A 74 -10.79 7.13 4.29
CA LEU A 74 -11.64 8.12 3.63
C LEU A 74 -10.79 9.25 3.03
N ARG A 75 -9.81 9.75 3.79
CA ARG A 75 -8.90 10.80 3.32
C ARG A 75 -8.07 10.33 2.13
N TYR A 76 -7.52 9.12 2.16
CA TYR A 76 -6.80 8.54 1.01
C TYR A 76 -7.67 8.42 -0.23
N ILE A 77 -8.91 7.94 -0.11
CA ILE A 77 -9.83 7.81 -1.24
C ILE A 77 -10.13 9.18 -1.85
N GLN A 78 -10.38 10.19 -1.01
CA GLN A 78 -10.62 11.56 -1.48
C GLN A 78 -9.39 12.18 -2.13
N ASP A 79 -8.21 11.99 -1.54
CA ASP A 79 -6.93 12.48 -2.07
C ASP A 79 -6.60 11.79 -3.41
N LEU A 80 -6.77 10.47 -3.49
CA LEU A 80 -6.55 9.68 -4.70
C LEU A 80 -7.44 10.15 -5.85
N ARG A 81 -8.75 10.33 -5.60
CA ARG A 81 -9.70 10.87 -6.60
C ARG A 81 -9.25 12.23 -7.10
N ARG A 82 -8.82 13.13 -6.21
CA ARG A 82 -8.33 14.46 -6.60
C ARG A 82 -7.05 14.38 -7.44
N THR A 83 -6.12 13.49 -7.10
CA THR A 83 -4.88 13.34 -7.89
C THR A 83 -5.08 12.71 -9.26
N ILE A 84 -6.03 11.78 -9.41
CA ILE A 84 -6.34 11.18 -10.72
C ILE A 84 -6.89 12.24 -11.69
N LEU A 85 -7.60 13.24 -11.18
CA LEU A 85 -8.10 14.37 -11.98
C LEU A 85 -7.04 15.42 -12.33
N SER A 86 -5.83 15.31 -11.77
CA SER A 86 -4.74 16.25 -11.99
C SER A 86 -3.73 15.67 -12.98
N ASP A 87 -3.36 16.44 -14.02
CA ASP A 87 -2.55 15.95 -15.14
C ASP A 87 -1.02 16.09 -14.94
N GLY A 88 -0.54 16.07 -13.70
CA GLY A 88 0.90 16.23 -13.40
C GLY A 88 1.63 14.91 -13.18
N PRO A 89 2.91 14.77 -13.59
CA PRO A 89 3.74 13.62 -13.23
C PRO A 89 3.83 13.41 -11.71
N SER A 90 3.89 14.49 -10.92
CA SER A 90 3.87 14.39 -9.45
C SER A 90 2.55 13.82 -8.94
N SER A 91 1.42 14.34 -9.40
CA SER A 91 0.08 13.86 -9.06
C SER A 91 -0.11 12.38 -9.39
N ARG A 92 0.40 11.95 -10.56
CA ARG A 92 0.37 10.54 -10.98
C ARG A 92 1.23 9.64 -10.08
N ARG A 93 2.41 10.09 -9.65
CA ARG A 93 3.23 9.35 -8.67
C ARG A 93 2.52 9.21 -7.33
N GLU A 94 1.96 10.30 -6.82
CA GLU A 94 1.18 10.27 -5.58
C GLU A 94 -0.04 9.35 -5.70
N ALA A 95 -0.74 9.38 -6.83
CA ALA A 95 -1.88 8.50 -7.08
C ALA A 95 -1.47 7.02 -7.04
N VAL A 96 -0.32 6.66 -7.62
CA VAL A 96 0.25 5.31 -7.52
C VAL A 96 0.55 4.94 -6.07
N THR A 97 1.25 5.79 -5.32
CA THR A 97 1.58 5.54 -3.91
C THR A 97 0.32 5.35 -3.07
N ARG A 98 -0.68 6.23 -3.20
CA ARG A 98 -1.95 6.16 -2.46
C ARG A 98 -2.76 4.92 -2.81
N ALA A 99 -2.79 4.53 -4.08
CA ALA A 99 -3.44 3.28 -4.49
C ALA A 99 -2.78 2.06 -3.83
N LEU A 100 -1.44 2.01 -3.77
CA LEU A 100 -0.75 0.92 -3.09
C LEU A 100 -1.03 0.92 -1.58
N VAL A 101 -1.04 2.08 -0.92
CA VAL A 101 -1.40 2.17 0.51
C VAL A 101 -2.82 1.65 0.78
N LEU A 102 -3.78 2.03 -0.06
CA LEU A 102 -5.15 1.52 0.03
C LEU A 102 -5.21 0.01 -0.19
N ALA A 103 -4.45 -0.52 -1.16
CA ALA A 103 -4.38 -1.96 -1.37
C ALA A 103 -3.87 -2.72 -0.13
N PHE A 104 -2.89 -2.17 0.61
CA PHE A 104 -2.44 -2.79 1.86
C PHE A 104 -3.49 -2.74 2.96
N ASP A 105 -4.20 -1.61 3.10
CA ASP A 105 -5.31 -1.53 4.05
C ASP A 105 -6.37 -2.59 3.77
N ASP A 106 -6.73 -2.76 2.48
CA ASP A 106 -7.71 -3.76 2.06
C ASP A 106 -7.23 -5.19 2.31
N ILE A 107 -5.95 -5.49 2.11
CA ILE A 107 -5.35 -6.78 2.49
C ILE A 107 -5.47 -7.02 4.01
N MET A 108 -5.24 -6.00 4.85
CA MET A 108 -5.35 -6.14 6.31
C MET A 108 -6.75 -6.54 6.75
N ILE A 109 -7.78 -6.04 6.07
CA ILE A 109 -9.19 -6.36 6.36
C ILE A 109 -9.72 -7.52 5.50
N GLN A 110 -8.85 -8.21 4.76
CA GLN A 110 -9.18 -9.34 3.88
C GLN A 110 -10.10 -9.00 2.69
N ASP A 111 -10.17 -7.73 2.27
CA ASP A 111 -10.86 -7.32 1.04
C ASP A 111 -9.93 -7.43 -0.17
N ILE A 112 -9.63 -8.66 -0.57
CA ILE A 112 -8.67 -8.96 -1.65
C ILE A 112 -9.15 -8.41 -3.01
N SER A 113 -10.46 -8.32 -3.21
CA SER A 113 -11.05 -7.76 -4.43
C SER A 113 -10.74 -6.26 -4.55
N MET A 114 -10.99 -5.49 -3.49
CA MET A 114 -10.68 -4.06 -3.50
C MET A 114 -9.18 -3.79 -3.57
N ALA A 115 -8.38 -4.59 -2.85
CA ALA A 115 -6.93 -4.52 -2.95
C ALA A 115 -6.44 -4.72 -4.40
N SER A 116 -7.00 -5.70 -5.11
CA SER A 116 -6.68 -5.97 -6.52
C SER A 116 -7.07 -4.80 -7.42
N ASN A 117 -8.24 -4.20 -7.22
CA ASN A 117 -8.68 -3.02 -7.97
C ASN A 117 -7.73 -1.83 -7.79
N HIS A 118 -7.23 -1.59 -6.58
CA HIS A 118 -6.26 -0.54 -6.34
C HIS A 118 -4.91 -0.81 -7.02
N VAL A 119 -4.42 -2.05 -6.99
CA VAL A 119 -3.20 -2.44 -7.70
C VAL A 119 -3.37 -2.28 -9.22
N LEU A 120 -4.49 -2.72 -9.79
CA LEU A 120 -4.81 -2.52 -11.21
C LEU A 120 -4.87 -1.04 -11.58
N GLY A 121 -5.51 -0.21 -10.74
CA GLY A 121 -5.55 1.24 -10.91
C GLY A 121 -4.14 1.84 -10.94
N ALA A 122 -3.25 1.42 -10.04
CA ALA A 122 -1.85 1.85 -10.03
C ALA A 122 -1.12 1.46 -11.33
N ILE A 123 -1.30 0.22 -11.81
CA ILE A 123 -0.72 -0.25 -13.08
C ILE A 123 -1.20 0.60 -14.26
N ASN A 124 -2.50 0.89 -14.33
CA ASN A 124 -3.08 1.68 -15.40
C ASN A 124 -2.49 3.11 -15.44
N ILE A 125 -2.32 3.75 -14.28
CA ILE A 125 -1.69 5.07 -14.18
C ILE A 125 -0.25 5.02 -14.69
N ILE A 126 0.49 3.97 -14.34
CA ILE A 126 1.89 3.78 -14.75
C ILE A 126 1.99 3.57 -16.27
N GLN A 127 1.13 2.74 -16.84
CA GLN A 127 1.09 2.47 -18.26
C GLN A 127 0.73 3.74 -19.06
N ALA A 128 -0.28 4.49 -18.61
CA ALA A 128 -0.67 5.77 -19.21
C ALA A 128 0.43 6.84 -19.14
N ALA A 129 1.39 6.70 -18.21
CA ALA A 129 2.56 7.56 -18.11
C ALA A 129 3.77 7.09 -18.93
N GLY A 130 3.66 5.99 -19.68
CA GLY A 130 4.76 5.41 -20.46
C GLY A 130 5.70 4.51 -19.64
N GLY A 131 5.29 4.09 -18.45
CA GLY A 131 6.04 3.17 -17.59
C GLY A 131 6.57 3.79 -16.30
N SER A 132 7.01 2.92 -15.37
CA SER A 132 7.39 3.31 -14.01
C SER A 132 8.66 4.16 -13.95
N GLN A 133 9.59 3.93 -14.86
CA GLN A 133 10.83 4.72 -15.00
C GLN A 133 10.52 6.12 -15.55
N VAL A 134 9.70 6.22 -16.59
CA VAL A 134 9.29 7.50 -17.19
C VAL A 134 8.52 8.36 -16.19
N LEU A 135 7.63 7.73 -15.42
CA LEU A 135 6.88 8.43 -14.36
C LEU A 135 7.77 8.88 -13.18
N GLY A 136 8.97 8.32 -13.05
CA GLY A 136 9.93 8.65 -12.00
C GLY A 136 9.54 8.08 -10.63
N LEU A 137 8.97 6.87 -10.58
CA LEU A 137 8.64 6.22 -9.30
C LEU A 137 9.91 5.87 -8.52
N SER A 138 9.86 6.05 -7.20
CA SER A 138 10.95 5.64 -6.29
C SER A 138 11.17 4.13 -6.34
N ASP A 139 12.39 3.70 -5.97
CA ASP A 139 12.72 2.28 -5.88
C ASP A 139 11.77 1.53 -4.94
N LEU A 140 11.39 2.16 -3.82
CA LEU A 140 10.45 1.60 -2.86
C LEU A 140 9.08 1.35 -3.49
N VAL A 141 8.51 2.33 -4.20
CA VAL A 141 7.18 2.18 -4.84
C VAL A 141 7.22 1.09 -5.91
N ARG A 142 8.26 1.09 -6.75
CA ARG A 142 8.47 0.05 -7.76
C ARG A 142 8.61 -1.33 -7.13
N TYR A 143 9.34 -1.42 -6.02
CA TYR A 143 9.53 -2.65 -5.27
C TYR A 143 8.20 -3.17 -4.71
N ILE A 144 7.44 -2.32 -4.03
CA ILE A 144 6.13 -2.68 -3.46
C ILE A 144 5.19 -3.17 -4.56
N LEU A 145 5.07 -2.42 -5.66
CA LEU A 145 4.24 -2.79 -6.79
C LEU A 145 4.63 -4.15 -7.37
N TYR A 146 5.94 -4.39 -7.58
CA TYR A 146 6.44 -5.66 -8.08
C TYR A 146 5.99 -6.83 -7.20
N ASN A 147 6.03 -6.68 -5.87
CA ASN A 147 5.58 -7.71 -4.94
C ASN A 147 4.06 -7.93 -5.00
N CYS A 148 3.25 -6.87 -5.13
CA CYS A 148 1.80 -7.02 -5.32
C CYS A 148 1.44 -7.80 -6.59
N VAL A 149 2.20 -7.61 -7.67
CA VAL A 149 1.92 -8.18 -8.99
C VAL A 149 2.53 -9.55 -9.21
N HIS A 150 3.75 -9.80 -8.73
CA HIS A 150 4.55 -10.96 -9.12
C HIS A 150 4.83 -11.98 -8.00
N ALA A 151 4.43 -11.71 -6.75
CA ALA A 151 4.54 -12.70 -5.67
C ALA A 151 3.46 -13.80 -5.81
N LYS A 152 2.72 -14.15 -4.74
CA LYS A 152 1.47 -14.95 -4.83
C LYS A 152 0.30 -14.09 -5.31
N ARG A 153 0.48 -13.47 -6.49
CA ARG A 153 -0.45 -12.69 -7.33
C ARG A 153 -1.79 -12.40 -6.64
N LEU A 154 -1.95 -11.18 -6.12
CA LEU A 154 -3.28 -10.66 -5.74
C LEU A 154 -4.30 -10.86 -6.87
N LEU A 155 -3.83 -10.74 -8.12
CA LEU A 155 -4.62 -10.93 -9.33
C LEU A 155 -5.03 -12.37 -9.62
N ASP A 156 -4.39 -13.38 -9.01
CA ASP A 156 -4.80 -14.78 -9.15
C ASP A 156 -5.97 -15.14 -8.23
N TRP A 157 -6.37 -14.23 -7.34
CA TRP A 157 -7.50 -14.41 -6.41
C TRP A 157 -8.80 -13.81 -6.96
N MET A 158 -8.78 -13.24 -8.17
CA MET A 158 -10.00 -12.84 -8.85
C MET A 158 -10.71 -14.09 -9.39
N PRO A 159 -12.00 -14.31 -9.08
CA PRO A 159 -12.78 -15.29 -9.81
C PRO A 159 -12.75 -14.90 -11.28
N VAL A 160 -12.51 -15.87 -12.16
CA VAL A 160 -12.86 -15.69 -13.58
C VAL A 160 -14.36 -15.39 -13.60
N LEU A 161 -14.73 -14.19 -14.03
CA LEU A 161 -16.11 -13.89 -14.37
C LEU A 161 -16.40 -14.65 -15.66
N ASP A 162 -17.00 -15.84 -15.51
CA ASP A 162 -17.73 -16.52 -16.58
C ASP A 162 -19.10 -15.85 -16.80
#